data_AF-A0A1B8FVY3-F1
#
_entry.id   AF-A0A1B8FVY3-F1
#
_cell.length_a   1.000
_cell.length_b   1.000
_cell.length_c   1.000
_cell.angle_alpha   90.00
_cell.angle_beta   90.00
_cell.angle_gamma   90.00
#
_symmetry.space_group_name_H-M   'P 1'
#
loop_
_entity.id
_entity.type
_entity.pdbx_description
1 polymer ?
#
loop_
_entity_poly.entity_id
_entity_poly.type
_entity_poly.pdbx_seq_one_letter_code
_entity_poly.pdbx_strand_id
1 'polypeptide(L)' 'MMITRGFSLTNFAIGTSALCFQIFVLYPWHQQLDDDFKELKKEHLRVLHGGEKAQV' A
#
# COMPACT_ATOMS: atom_id res chain seq x y z
N MET A 1 -28.87 -2.65 -30.51
CA MET A 1 -27.85 -3.64 -30.06
C MET A 1 -26.41 -3.09 -30.00
N MET A 2 -26.17 -1.77 -30.17
CA MET A 2 -24.82 -1.19 -30.07
C MET A 2 -24.51 -0.63 -28.67
N ILE A 3 -25.53 -0.09 -27.99
CA ILE A 3 -25.39 0.55 -26.66
C ILE A 3 -25.15 -0.48 -25.55
N THR A 4 -25.80 -1.65 -25.60
CA THR A 4 -25.61 -2.72 -24.62
C THR A 4 -24.21 -3.35 -24.66
N ARG A 5 -23.56 -3.36 -25.84
CA ARG A 5 -22.16 -3.83 -25.99
C ARG A 5 -21.15 -2.79 -25.52
N GLY A 6 -21.43 -1.50 -25.70
CA GLY A 6 -20.59 -0.41 -25.18
C GLY A 6 -20.53 -0.41 -23.65
N PHE A 7 -21.64 -0.73 -22.98
CA PHE A 7 -21.68 -0.79 -21.51
C PHE A 7 -20.77 -1.88 -20.93
N SER A 8 -20.73 -3.07 -21.53
CA SER A 8 -19.80 -4.14 -21.13
C SER A 8 -18.33 -3.77 -21.40
N LEU A 9 -18.05 -3.08 -22.51
CA LEU A 9 -16.69 -2.65 -22.84
C LEU A 9 -16.18 -1.58 -21.87
N THR A 10 -17.02 -0.60 -21.53
CA THR A 10 -16.69 0.44 -20.55
C THR A 10 -16.51 -0.16 -19.16
N ASN A 11 -17.37 -1.11 -18.75
CA ASN A 11 -17.22 -1.79 -17.45
C ASN A 11 -15.91 -2.60 -17.40
N PHE A 12 -15.58 -3.31 -18.47
CA PHE A 12 -14.30 -4.01 -18.60
C PHE A 12 -13.11 -3.03 -18.53
N ALA A 13 -13.16 -1.91 -19.27
CA ALA A 13 -12.12 -0.90 -19.25
C ALA A 13 -11.91 -0.30 -17.85
N ILE A 14 -12.99 -0.03 -17.11
CA ILE A 14 -12.92 0.46 -15.73
C ILE A 14 -12.32 -0.59 -14.81
N GLY A 15 -12.79 -1.84 -14.89
CA GLY A 15 -12.26 -2.95 -14.09
C GLY A 15 -10.77 -3.22 -14.34
N THR A 16 -10.35 -3.22 -15.61
CA THR A 16 -8.94 -3.35 -15.99
C THR A 16 -8.12 -2.16 -15.51
N SER A 17 -8.65 -0.93 -15.62
CA SER A 17 -7.97 0.27 -15.11
C SER A 17 -7.79 0.21 -13.59
N ALA A 18 -8.80 -0.23 -12.85
CA ALA A 18 -8.73 -0.43 -11.41
C ALA A 18 -7.72 -1.51 -11.02
N LEU A 19 -7.70 -2.64 -11.73
CA LEU A 19 -6.71 -3.71 -11.53
C LEU A 19 -5.28 -3.22 -11.80
N CYS A 20 -5.06 -2.48 -12.88
CA CYS A 20 -3.77 -1.87 -13.18
C CYS A 20 -3.34 -0.90 -12.08
N PHE A 21 -4.25 -0.04 -11.62
CA PHE A 21 -3.96 0.86 -10.48
C PHE A 21 -3.60 0.08 -9.21
N GLN A 22 -4.30 -1.03 -8.95
CA GLN A 22 -4.01 -1.92 -7.84
C GLN A 22 -2.61 -2.52 -7.89
N ILE A 23 -2.15 -2.95 -9.07
CA ILE A 23 -0.83 -3.56 -9.21
C ILE A 23 0.28 -2.51 -9.24
N PHE A 24 0.10 -1.40 -9.95
CA PHE A 24 1.17 -0.41 -10.15
C PHE A 24 1.29 0.63 -9.06
N VAL A 25 0.23 0.91 -8.32
CA VAL A 25 0.25 1.94 -7.27
C VAL A 25 0.17 1.29 -5.90
N LEU A 26 -0.88 0.50 -5.64
CA LEU A 26 -1.09 -0.06 -4.30
C LEU A 26 -0.03 -1.08 -3.89
N TYR A 27 0.37 -2.00 -4.78
CA TYR A 27 1.39 -2.99 -4.44
C TYR A 27 2.77 -2.37 -4.10
N PRO A 28 3.36 -1.49 -4.94
CA PRO A 28 4.64 -0.87 -4.59
C PRO A 28 4.51 0.11 -3.43
N TRP A 29 3.39 0.84 -3.31
CA TRP A 29 3.17 1.72 -2.16
C TRP A 29 3.07 0.95 -0.85
N HIS A 30 2.43 -0.22 -0.85
CA HIS A 30 2.37 -1.09 0.33
C HIS A 30 3.75 -1.59 0.77
N GLN A 31 4.64 -1.88 -0.19
CA GLN A 31 6.02 -2.26 0.12
C GLN A 31 6.81 -1.11 0.77
N GLN A 32 6.68 0.13 0.25
CA GLN A 32 7.32 1.31 0.86
C GLN A 32 6.77 1.56 2.27
N LEU A 33 5.45 1.54 2.43
CA LEU A 33 4.81 1.77 3.72
C LEU A 33 5.21 0.75 4.78
N ASP A 34 5.36 -0.53 4.40
CA ASP A 34 5.81 -1.59 5.30
C ASP A 34 7.28 -1.43 5.72
N ASP A 35 8.13 -0.93 4.83
CA ASP A 35 9.54 -0.63 5.12
C ASP A 35 9.66 0.56 6.07
N ASP A 36 8.98 1.67 5.77
CA ASP A 36 8.88 2.85 6.64
C ASP A 36 8.34 2.47 8.03
N PHE A 37 7.32 1.60 8.08
CA PHE A 37 6.75 1.14 9.35
C PHE A 37 7.74 0.28 10.16
N LYS A 38 8.53 -0.56 9.50
CA LYS A 38 9.58 -1.37 10.16
C LYS A 38 10.69 -0.49 10.72
N GLU A 39 11.13 0.51 9.96
CA GLU A 39 12.12 1.48 10.43
C GLU A 39 11.60 2.25 11.64
N LEU A 40 10.37 2.74 11.57
CA LEU A 40 9.73 3.44 12.68
C LEU A 40 9.58 2.56 13.93
N LYS A 41 9.20 1.28 13.78
CA LYS A 41 9.16 0.32 14.91
C LYS A 41 10.53 0.08 15.53
N LYS A 42 11.58 0.00 14.72
CA LYS A 42 12.96 -0.20 15.21
C LYS A 42 13.42 1.00 16.03
N GLU A 43 13.13 2.21 15.55
CA GLU A 43 13.38 3.46 16.28
C GLU A 43 12.61 3.48 17.62
N HIS A 44 11.31 3.16 17.61
CA HIS A 44 10.48 3.09 18.81
C HIS A 44 11.02 2.10 19.84
N LEU A 45 11.41 0.89 19.41
CA LEU A 45 11.98 -0.13 20.30
C LEU A 45 13.37 0.27 20.82
N ARG A 46 14.17 1.00 20.04
CA ARG A 46 15.46 1.55 20.48
C ARG A 46 15.28 2.61 21.55
N VAL A 47 14.31 3.50 21.41
CA VAL A 47 13.98 4.52 22.42
C VAL A 47 13.51 3.86 23.72
N LEU A 48 12.64 2.85 23.65
CA LEU A 48 12.18 2.12 24.85
C LEU A 48 13.33 1.41 25.59
N HIS A 49 14.19 0.68 24.89
CA HIS A 49 15.33 -0.01 25.55
C HIS A 49 16.46 0.95 25.95
N GLY A 50 16.61 2.09 25.28
CA GLY A 50 17.57 3.13 25.64
C GLY A 50 17.18 3.88 26.92
N GLY A 51 15.88 4.04 27.17
CA GLY A 51 15.36 4.60 28.43
C GLY A 51 15.62 3.71 29.64
N GLU A 52 15.63 2.38 29.46
CA GLU A 52 15.90 1.43 30.54
C GLU A 52 17.37 1.42 30.98
N LYS A 53 18.32 1.70 30.07
CA LYS A 53 19.76 1.74 30.39
C LYS A 53 20.25 3.06 30.97
N ALA A 54 19.40 4.08 31.04
CA ALA A 54 19.70 5.36 31.69
C ALA A 54 19.28 5.39 33.18
N GLN A 55 18.66 4.32 33.69
CA GLN A 55 18.25 4.18 35.09
C GLN A 55 19.05 3.14 35.91
N VAL A 56 20.16 2.60 35.37
CA VAL A 56 21.10 1.75 36.12
C VAL A 56 22.45 2.42 36.33
#